data_AF-Q013C6-F1
#
_entry.id   AF-Q013C6-F1
#
_cell.length_a   1.000
_cell.length_b   1.000
_cell.length_c   1.000
_cell.angle_alpha   90.00
_cell.angle_beta   90.00
_cell.angle_gamma   90.00
#
_symmetry.space_group_name_H-M   'P 1'
#
loop_
_entity.id
_entity.type
_entity.pdbx_description
1 polymer ?
#
loop_
_entity_poly.entity_id
_entity_poly.type
_entity_poly.pdbx_seq_one_letter_code
_entity_poly.pdbx_strand_id
1 'polypeptide(L)'
;MDDPAREAAKAECLDCAFWGGIRGAALGLTVSAPLTYAAHVRFKTIRRLTVSAKTALVVSPFFLGFFLNSELELHRCVLRQRGIH
;
A
#
# COMPACT_ATOMS: atom_id res chain seq x y z
N MET A 1 -11.35 11.90 -28.23
CA MET A 1 -10.12 11.29 -28.75
C MET A 1 -9.02 11.86 -27.90
N ASP A 2 -8.67 11.15 -26.82
CA ASP A 2 -7.67 11.62 -25.86
C ASP A 2 -6.31 11.69 -26.56
N ASP A 3 -5.59 12.77 -26.29
CA ASP A 3 -4.28 13.05 -26.87
C ASP A 3 -3.29 11.94 -26.44
N PRO A 4 -2.60 11.25 -27.37
CA PRO A 4 -1.70 10.14 -27.02
C PRO A 4 -0.59 10.57 -26.05
N ALA A 5 -0.20 11.86 -26.05
CA ALA A 5 0.75 12.40 -25.09
C ALA A 5 0.18 12.41 -23.65
N ARG A 6 -1.12 12.63 -23.49
CA ARG A 6 -1.82 12.63 -22.19
C ARG A 6 -2.03 11.20 -21.67
N GLU A 7 -2.25 10.23 -22.55
CA GLU A 7 -2.32 8.81 -22.15
C GLU A 7 -0.96 8.26 -21.71
N ALA A 8 0.11 8.58 -22.45
CA ALA A 8 1.47 8.19 -22.07
C ALA A 8 1.87 8.79 -20.70
N ALA A 9 1.62 10.08 -20.49
CA ALA A 9 1.91 10.75 -19.22
C ALA A 9 1.08 10.18 -18.05
N LYS A 10 -0.13 9.67 -18.32
CA LYS A 10 -0.97 9.00 -17.31
C LYS A 10 -0.45 7.59 -16.98
N ALA A 11 0.03 6.86 -17.99
CA ALA A 11 0.64 5.54 -17.80
C ALA A 11 1.90 5.63 -16.93
N GLU A 12 2.78 6.61 -17.18
CA GLU A 12 3.96 6.85 -16.34
C GLU A 12 3.60 7.14 -14.88
N CYS A 13 2.59 7.99 -14.64
CA CYS A 13 2.12 8.26 -13.27
C CYS A 13 1.52 7.03 -12.61
N LEU A 14 0.84 6.16 -13.36
CA LEU A 14 0.30 4.90 -12.85
C LEU A 14 1.40 3.91 -12.48
N ASP A 15 2.47 3.82 -13.27
CA ASP A 15 3.63 2.96 -12.96
C ASP A 15 4.36 3.44 -11.70
N CYS A 16 4.57 4.75 -11.56
CA CYS A 16 5.13 5.33 -10.34
C CYS A 16 4.23 5.08 -9.12
N ALA A 17 2.91 5.23 -9.28
CA ALA A 17 1.95 4.91 -8.23
C ALA A 17 2.00 3.43 -7.84
N PHE A 18 2.05 2.51 -8.81
CA PHE A 18 2.19 1.08 -8.55
C PHE A 18 3.46 0.75 -7.76
N TRP A 19 4.59 1.33 -8.15
CA TRP A 19 5.85 1.15 -7.43
C TRP A 19 5.80 1.73 -6.02
N GLY A 20 5.17 2.91 -5.87
CA GLY A 20 4.81 3.49 -4.59
C GLY A 20 4.01 2.51 -3.74
N GLY A 21 2.94 1.94 -4.28
CA GLY A 21 2.14 0.93 -3.63
C GLY A 21 2.96 -0.27 -3.16
N ILE A 22 3.77 -0.87 -4.03
CA ILE A 22 4.62 -2.02 -3.69
C ILE A 22 5.52 -1.69 -2.49
N ARG A 23 6.14 -0.50 -2.49
CA ARG A 23 6.97 -0.04 -1.36
C ARG A 23 6.16 0.13 -0.08
N GLY A 24 4.98 0.73 -0.16
CA GLY A 24 4.06 0.89 0.98
C GLY A 24 3.58 -0.46 1.53
N ALA A 25 3.34 -1.42 0.65
CA ALA A 25 2.92 -2.77 0.99
C ALA A 25 4.05 -3.57 1.66
N ALA A 26 5.28 -3.43 1.17
CA ALA A 26 6.47 -4.03 1.78
C ALA A 26 6.71 -3.48 3.19
N LEU A 27 6.56 -2.16 3.38
CA LEU A 27 6.60 -1.54 4.71
C LEU A 27 5.44 -2.05 5.60
N GLY A 28 4.24 -2.17 5.04
CA GLY A 28 3.08 -2.74 5.73
C GLY A 28 3.34 -4.15 6.24
N LEU A 29 3.92 -5.03 5.42
CA LEU A 29 4.26 -6.42 5.81
C LEU A 29 5.39 -6.49 6.83
N THR A 30 6.45 -5.72 6.62
CA THR A 30 7.62 -5.73 7.53
C THR A 30 7.25 -5.25 8.92
N VAL A 31 6.25 -4.38 9.07
CA VAL A 31 5.72 -3.98 10.38
C VAL A 31 4.65 -4.96 10.87
N SER A 32 3.71 -5.37 10.02
CA SER A 32 2.55 -6.17 10.46
C SER A 32 2.90 -7.59 10.88
N ALA A 33 3.82 -8.27 10.19
CA ALA A 33 4.24 -9.62 10.53
C ALA A 33 4.85 -9.73 11.94
N PRO A 34 5.88 -8.95 12.31
CA PRO A 34 6.43 -9.00 13.67
C PRO A 34 5.44 -8.49 14.72
N LEU A 35 4.60 -7.50 14.40
CA LEU A 35 3.57 -7.01 15.34
C LEU A 35 2.55 -8.11 15.66
N THR A 36 2.09 -8.82 14.63
CA THR A 36 1.12 -9.92 14.79
C THR A 36 1.74 -11.09 15.55
N TYR A 37 3.02 -11.40 15.30
CA TYR A 37 3.76 -12.40 16.06
C TYR A 37 3.92 -12.01 17.53
N ALA A 38 4.37 -10.78 17.82
CA ALA A 38 4.50 -10.28 19.19
C ALA A 38 3.15 -10.30 19.93
N ALA A 39 2.06 -9.92 19.24
CA ALA A 39 0.72 -9.95 19.79
C ALA A 39 0.23 -11.39 20.04
N HIS A 40 0.60 -12.35 19.18
CA HIS A 40 0.31 -13.78 19.37
C HIS A 40 0.99 -14.36 20.61
N VAL A 41 2.25 -13.99 20.86
CA VAL A 41 3.02 -14.46 22.04
C VAL A 41 2.48 -13.84 23.33
N ARG A 42 2.09 -12.55 23.31
CA ARG A 42 1.67 -11.83 24.52
C ARG A 42 0.21 -12.04 24.90
N PHE A 43 -0.72 -12.13 23.95
CA PHE A 43 -2.16 -12.14 24.24
C PHE A 43 -2.80 -13.51 23.99
N LYS A 44 -3.40 -14.09 25.05
CA LYS A 44 -4.14 -15.37 24.96
C LYS A 44 -5.32 -15.31 23.97
N THR A 45 -5.96 -14.15 23.84
CA THR A 45 -7.08 -13.91 22.89
C THR A 45 -6.62 -14.08 21.44
N ILE A 46 -5.48 -13.49 21.07
CA ILE A 46 -4.91 -13.62 19.72
C ILE A 46 -4.34 -15.02 19.49
N ARG A 47 -3.91 -15.70 20.54
CA ARG A 47 -3.50 -17.10 20.44
C ARG A 47 -4.63 -18.02 19.98
N ARG A 48 -5.86 -17.78 20.47
CA ARG A 48 -7.09 -18.51 20.15
C ARG A 48 -7.74 -18.11 18.82
N LEU A 49 -7.31 -17.03 18.17
CA LEU A 49 -7.80 -16.66 16.85
C LEU A 49 -7.45 -17.74 15.82
N THR A 50 -8.38 -17.98 14.89
CA THR A 50 -8.19 -18.85 13.74
C THR A 50 -7.06 -18.31 12.85
N VAL A 51 -6.45 -19.21 12.07
CA VAL A 51 -5.39 -18.83 11.13
C VAL A 51 -5.89 -17.77 10.14
N SER A 52 -7.14 -17.88 9.69
CA SER A 52 -7.80 -16.91 8.80
C SER A 52 -7.87 -15.50 9.40
N ALA A 53 -8.22 -15.36 10.68
CA ALA A 53 -8.26 -14.07 11.34
C ALA A 53 -6.85 -13.47 11.51
N LYS A 54 -5.83 -14.30 11.77
CA LYS A 54 -4.43 -13.84 11.83
C LYS A 54 -3.91 -13.39 10.47
N THR A 55 -4.27 -14.10 9.40
CA THR A 55 -3.91 -13.67 8.04
C THR A 55 -4.57 -12.34 7.69
N ALA A 56 -5.83 -12.12 8.09
CA ALA A 56 -6.49 -10.82 7.86
C ALA A 56 -5.76 -9.67 8.60
N LEU A 57 -5.22 -9.91 9.80
CA LEU A 57 -4.45 -8.92 10.55
C LEU A 57 -3.12 -8.56 9.88
N VAL A 58 -2.50 -9.49 9.16
CA VAL A 58 -1.24 -9.26 8.42
C VAL A 58 -1.51 -8.62 7.06
N VAL A 59 -2.57 -9.06 6.38
CA VAL A 59 -2.92 -8.68 5.00
C VAL A 59 -3.61 -7.31 4.94
N SER A 60 -4.41 -6.95 5.95
CA SER A 60 -5.05 -5.62 6.01
C SER A 60 -4.05 -4.45 5.94
N PRO A 61 -2.99 -4.42 6.77
CA PRO A 61 -1.97 -3.36 6.69
C PRO A 61 -1.10 -3.44 5.42
N PHE A 62 -0.97 -4.61 4.79
CA PHE A 62 -0.35 -4.73 3.47
C PHE A 62 -1.14 -3.94 2.41
N PHE A 63 -2.45 -4.21 2.29
CA PHE A 63 -3.29 -3.51 1.33
C PHE A 63 -3.41 -2.03 1.68
N LEU A 64 -3.58 -1.70 2.96
CA LEU A 64 -3.64 -0.31 3.39
C LEU A 64 -2.37 0.47 3.01
N GLY A 65 -1.19 -0.10 3.26
CA GLY A 65 0.08 0.50 2.86
C GLY A 65 0.23 0.63 1.34
N PHE A 66 -0.23 -0.37 0.60
CA PHE A 66 -0.28 -0.33 -0.87
C PHE A 66 -1.14 0.83 -1.37
N PHE A 67 -2.41 0.90 -0.97
CA PHE A 67 -3.34 1.90 -1.46
C PHE A 67 -2.94 3.32 -1.04
N LEU A 68 -2.55 3.53 0.21
CA LEU A 68 -2.15 4.85 0.69
C LEU A 68 -0.94 5.39 -0.07
N ASN A 69 0.08 4.56 -0.31
CA ASN A 69 1.30 5.02 -0.95
C ASN A 69 1.13 5.16 -2.48
N SER A 70 0.30 4.31 -3.10
CA SER A 70 -0.10 4.48 -4.50
C SER A 70 -0.84 5.79 -4.73
N GLU A 71 -1.84 6.10 -3.89
CA GLU A 71 -2.61 7.34 -3.98
C GLU A 71 -1.72 8.58 -3.77
N LEU A 72 -0.78 8.52 -2.82
CA LEU A 72 0.14 9.62 -2.54
C LEU A 72 1.07 9.93 -3.73
N GLU A 73 1.65 8.90 -4.34
CA GLU A 73 2.51 9.06 -5.52
C GLU A 73 1.71 9.47 -6.76
N LEU A 74 0.49 8.94 -6.94
CA LEU A 74 -0.40 9.36 -8.01
C LEU A 74 -0.77 10.84 -7.88
N HIS A 75 -1.16 11.27 -6.67
CA HIS A 75 -1.52 12.65 -6.41
C HIS A 75 -0.34 13.60 -6.61
N ARG A 76 0.88 13.22 -6.18
CA ARG A 76 2.10 13.97 -6.47
C ARG A 76 2.37 14.09 -7.97
N CYS A 77 2.21 13.00 -8.73
CA CYS A 77 2.43 13.01 -10.17
C CYS A 77 1.43 13.93 -10.88
N VAL A 78 0.16 13.90 -10.48
CA VAL A 78 -0.89 14.80 -11.00
C VAL A 78 -0.61 16.26 -10.64
N LEU A 79 -0.16 16.57 -9.42
CA LEU A 79 0.22 17.93 -9.03
C LEU A 79 1.41 18.45 -9.85
N ARG A 80 2.41 17.59 -10.08
CA ARG A 80 3.58 17.91 -10.90
C ARG A 80 3.20 18.20 -12.35
N GLN A 81 2.27 17.43 -12.92
CA GLN A 81 1.71 17.70 -14.25
C GLN A 81 0.90 19.00 -14.32
N ARG A 82 0.30 19.42 -13.20
CA ARG A 82 -0.43 20.70 -13.09
C ARG A 82 0.49 21.89 -12.78
N GLY A 83 1.81 21.68 -12.63
CA GLY A 83 2.77 22.74 -12.32
C GLY A 83 2.66 23.28 -10.89
N ILE A 84 2.01 22.53 -9.99
CA ILE A 84 1.84 22.89 -8.57
C ILE A 84 2.85 22.06 -7.79
N HIS A 85 3.85 22.73 -7.20
CA HIS A 85 4.93 22.11 -6.42
C HIS A 85 4.60 21.99 -4.93
#